data_AF-A0A955L9B1-F1
#
_entry.id   AF-A0A955L9B1-F1
#
_cell.length_a   1.000
_cell.length_b   1.000
_cell.length_c   1.000
_cell.angle_alpha   90.00
_cell.angle_beta   90.00
_cell.angle_gamma   90.00
#
_symmetry.space_group_name_H-M   'P 1'
#
loop_
_entity.id
_entity.type
_entity.pdbx_description
1 polymer ?
#
loop_
_entity_poly.entity_id
_entity_poly.type
_entity_poly.pdbx_seq_one_letter_code
_entity_poly.pdbx_strand_id
1 'polypeptide(L)'
;MESQKLTNRLNRIQGQIEAIKKNLDSTEAHDCEETIQLLKAVRGALQKFGEAYIQAYTKECISSINDPIQMKQKYDEILQSALEL
;
A
#
# COMPACT_ATOMS: atom_id res chain seq x y z
N MET A 1 4.75 16.35 -7.89
CA MET A 1 3.71 15.57 -8.58
C MET A 1 3.19 14.48 -7.64
N GLU A 2 1.93 14.07 -7.80
CA GLU A 2 1.24 13.00 -7.05
C GLU A 2 2.11 11.72 -6.96
N SER A 3 2.63 11.29 -8.12
CA SER A 3 3.51 10.12 -8.27
C SER A 3 4.74 10.16 -7.35
N GLN A 4 5.45 11.29 -7.25
CA GLN A 4 6.65 11.41 -6.40
C GLN A 4 6.32 11.20 -4.91
N LYS A 5 5.16 11.67 -4.44
CA LYS A 5 4.76 11.48 -3.03
C LYS A 5 4.48 10.01 -2.73
N LEU A 6 3.86 9.30 -3.67
CA LEU A 6 3.58 7.87 -3.56
C LEU A 6 4.86 7.04 -3.63
N THR A 7 5.79 7.36 -4.54
CA THR A 7 7.13 6.76 -4.57
C THR A 7 7.87 6.95 -3.26
N ASN A 8 7.85 8.16 -2.69
CA ASN A 8 8.48 8.41 -1.39
C ASN A 8 7.86 7.60 -0.24
N ARG A 9 6.57 7.24 -0.30
CA ARG A 9 5.94 6.34 0.67
C ARG A 9 6.44 4.91 0.48
N LEU A 10 6.51 4.42 -0.76
CA LEU A 10 7.03 3.09 -1.08
C LEU A 10 8.49 2.93 -0.65
N ASN A 11 9.35 3.92 -0.89
CA ASN A 11 10.75 3.87 -0.46
C ASN A 11 10.88 3.71 1.07
N ARG A 12 10.00 4.32 1.85
CA ARG A 12 9.98 4.15 3.32
C ARG A 12 9.52 2.75 3.71
N ILE A 13 8.47 2.24 3.07
CA ILE A 13 7.97 0.87 3.29
C ILE A 13 9.08 -0.15 2.95
N GLN A 14 9.80 0.06 1.85
CA GLN A 14 10.92 -0.78 1.47
C GLN A 14 12.01 -0.82 2.55
N GLY A 15 12.42 0.34 3.09
CA GLY A 15 13.39 0.38 4.18
C GLY A 15 12.93 -0.35 5.45
N GLN A 16 11.63 -0.33 5.76
CA GLN A 16 11.06 -1.11 6.86
C GLN A 16 11.10 -2.61 6.57
N ILE A 17 10.79 -3.04 5.34
CA ILE A 17 10.90 -4.45 4.93
C ILE A 17 12.35 -4.93 4.98
N GLU A 18 13.31 -4.11 4.54
CA GLU A 18 14.74 -4.41 4.63
C GLU A 18 15.19 -4.58 6.08
N ALA A 19 14.69 -3.77 7.02
CA ALA A 19 14.96 -3.93 8.44
C ALA A 19 14.39 -5.26 8.99
N ILE A 20 13.18 -5.67 8.59
CA ILE A 20 12.64 -6.99 8.97
C ILE A 20 13.54 -8.12 8.46
N LYS A 21 14.00 -8.05 7.21
CA LYS A 21 14.91 -9.05 6.63
C LYS A 21 16.23 -9.12 7.43
N LYS A 22 16.82 -7.97 7.73
CA LYS A 22 18.04 -7.90 8.55
C LYS A 22 17.84 -8.51 9.93
N ASN A 23 16.69 -8.27 10.57
CA ASN A 23 16.38 -8.86 11.86
C ASN A 23 16.28 -10.38 11.76
N LEU A 24 15.70 -10.94 10.69
CA LEU A 24 15.62 -12.38 10.46
C LEU A 24 16.99 -13.02 10.16
N ASP A 25 17.86 -12.34 9.43
CA ASP A 25 19.18 -12.85 9.05
C ASP A 25 20.22 -12.71 10.18
N SER A 26 19.87 -12.07 11.29
CA SER A 26 20.77 -11.86 12.44
C SER A 26 21.07 -13.17 13.16
N THR A 27 22.32 -13.36 13.59
CA THR A 27 22.74 -14.47 14.44
C THR A 27 22.52 -14.19 15.93
N GLU A 28 22.06 -12.98 16.29
CA GLU A 28 21.75 -12.57 17.66
C GLU A 28 20.34 -12.99 18.07
N ALA A 29 20.06 -13.00 19.39
CA ALA A 29 18.73 -13.30 19.90
C ALA A 29 17.70 -12.28 19.36
N HIS A 30 16.70 -12.76 18.62
CA HIS A 30 15.67 -11.90 18.05
C HIS A 30 14.79 -11.27 19.13
N ASP A 31 14.64 -9.94 19.10
CA ASP A 31 13.53 -9.28 19.76
C ASP A 31 12.26 -9.51 18.93
N CYS A 32 11.48 -10.51 19.35
CA CYS A 32 10.20 -10.85 18.76
C CYS A 32 9.20 -9.69 18.84
N GLU A 33 9.24 -8.91 19.93
CA GLU A 33 8.32 -7.80 20.12
C GLU A 33 8.62 -6.68 19.12
N GLU A 34 9.89 -6.29 18.98
CA GLU A 34 10.32 -5.28 18.01
C GLU A 34 9.95 -5.69 16.59
N THR A 35 10.20 -6.95 16.22
CA THR A 35 9.88 -7.46 14.88
C THR A 35 8.36 -7.44 14.62
N ILE A 36 7.54 -7.80 15.61
CA ILE A 36 6.08 -7.72 15.51
C ILE A 36 5.61 -6.26 15.37
N GLN A 37 6.22 -5.32 16.10
CA GLN A 37 5.90 -3.90 15.98
C GLN A 37 6.25 -3.37 14.57
N LEU A 38 7.39 -3.78 14.02
CA LEU A 38 7.80 -3.39 12.68
C LEU A 38 6.88 -3.96 11.60
N LEU A 39 6.44 -5.22 11.74
CA LEU A 39 5.43 -5.83 10.87
C LEU A 39 4.10 -5.06 10.88
N LYS A 40 3.64 -4.64 12.07
CA LYS A 40 2.44 -3.80 12.21
C LYS A 40 2.62 -2.44 11.51
N ALA A 41 3.80 -1.84 11.66
CA ALA A 41 4.12 -0.57 11.01
C ALA A 41 4.11 -0.67 9.49
N VAL A 42 4.72 -1.72 8.92
CA VAL A 42 4.73 -2.00 7.48
C VAL A 42 3.31 -2.18 6.95
N ARG A 43 2.50 -3.01 7.61
CA ARG A 43 1.11 -3.24 7.23
C ARG A 43 0.32 -1.92 7.19
N GLY A 44 0.39 -1.11 8.26
CA GLY A 44 -0.31 0.17 8.31
C GLY A 44 0.20 1.19 7.29
N ALA A 45 1.50 1.19 6.99
CA ALA A 45 2.08 2.05 5.96
C ALA A 45 1.62 1.64 4.55
N LEU A 46 1.52 0.33 4.28
CA LEU A 46 1.03 -0.20 3.01
C LEU A 46 -0.46 0.11 2.79
N GLN A 47 -1.28 -0.05 3.83
CA GLN A 47 -2.71 0.31 3.79
C GLN A 47 -2.89 1.80 3.44
N LYS A 48 -2.20 2.69 4.15
CA LYS A 48 -2.21 4.15 3.87
C LYS A 48 -1.67 4.51 2.48
N PHE A 49 -0.74 3.72 1.95
CA PHE A 49 -0.28 3.87 0.58
C PHE A 49 -1.40 3.51 -0.40
N GLY A 50 -2.06 2.37 -0.21
CA GLY A 50 -3.18 1.92 -1.06
C GLY A 50 -4.33 2.92 -1.09
N GLU A 51 -4.75 3.43 0.07
CA GLU A 51 -5.76 4.50 0.17
C GLU A 51 -5.39 5.73 -0.66
N ALA A 52 -4.14 6.20 -0.53
CA ALA A 52 -3.65 7.37 -1.25
C ALA A 52 -3.54 7.12 -2.75
N TYR A 53 -3.14 5.92 -3.16
CA TYR A 53 -3.09 5.52 -4.57
C TYR A 53 -4.49 5.52 -5.19
N ILE A 54 -5.46 4.92 -4.50
CA ILE A 54 -6.85 4.88 -4.96
C ILE A 54 -7.39 6.30 -5.10
N GLN A 55 -7.20 7.17 -4.10
CA GLN A 55 -7.64 8.57 -4.18
C GLN A 55 -7.03 9.32 -5.37
N ALA A 56 -5.74 9.09 -5.65
CA ALA A 56 -5.02 9.72 -6.74
C ALA A 56 -5.47 9.22 -8.12
N TYR A 57 -5.62 7.91 -8.28
CA TYR A 57 -5.69 7.25 -9.59
C TYR A 57 -7.07 6.72 -9.97
N THR A 58 -8.06 6.66 -9.06
CA THR A 58 -9.41 6.12 -9.37
C THR A 58 -10.04 6.83 -10.56
N LYS A 59 -9.92 8.16 -10.62
CA LYS A 59 -10.45 8.94 -11.74
C LYS A 59 -9.80 8.58 -13.06
N GLU A 60 -8.47 8.41 -13.07
CA GLU A 60 -7.74 7.97 -14.25
C GLU A 60 -8.17 6.57 -14.68
N CYS A 61 -8.34 5.65 -13.74
CA CYS A 61 -8.77 4.26 -14.01
C CYS A 61 -10.12 4.14 -14.71
N ILE A 62 -11.04 5.09 -14.50
CA ILE A 62 -12.39 5.07 -15.10
C ILE A 62 -12.56 6.10 -16.23
N SER A 63 -11.59 6.99 -16.44
CA SER A 63 -11.69 8.13 -17.37
C SER A 63 -11.85 7.74 -18.84
N SER A 64 -11.42 6.54 -19.23
CA SER A 64 -11.52 6.02 -20.60
C SER A 64 -12.81 5.23 -20.87
N ILE A 65 -13.65 5.01 -19.85
CA ILE A 65 -14.87 4.20 -19.97
C ILE A 65 -16.03 5.11 -20.36
N ASN A 66 -16.53 4.97 -21.58
CA ASN A 66 -17.65 5.79 -22.08
C ASN A 66 -19.03 5.21 -21.76
N ASP A 67 -19.12 3.91 -21.45
CA ASP A 67 -20.38 3.27 -21.07
C ASP A 67 -20.64 3.46 -19.56
N PRO A 68 -21.74 4.13 -19.16
CA PRO A 68 -22.05 4.38 -17.75
C PRO A 68 -22.23 3.10 -16.92
N ILE A 69 -22.69 2.01 -17.53
CA ILE A 69 -22.88 0.73 -16.83
C ILE A 69 -21.52 0.12 -16.49
N GLN A 70 -20.63 0.01 -17.48
CA GLN A 70 -19.26 -0.45 -17.27
C GLN A 70 -18.46 0.45 -16.31
N MET A 71 -18.66 1.77 -16.38
CA MET A 71 -17.99 2.71 -15.47
C MET A 71 -18.40 2.43 -14.02
N LYS A 72 -19.70 2.25 -13.77
CA LYS A 72 -20.21 1.93 -12.44
C LYS A 72 -19.67 0.59 -11.93
N GLN A 73 -19.70 -0.45 -12.77
CA GLN A 73 -19.13 -1.76 -12.42
C GLN A 73 -17.65 -1.65 -12.05
N LYS A 74 -16.87 -0.90 -12.83
CA LYS A 74 -15.44 -0.73 -12.54
C LYS A 74 -15.18 0.05 -11.26
N TYR A 75 -16.02 1.05 -10.98
CA TYR A 75 -15.95 1.80 -9.75
C TYR A 75 -16.27 0.93 -8.52
N ASP A 76 -17.31 0.09 -8.60
CA ASP A 76 -17.68 -0.84 -7.53
C ASP A 76 -16.56 -1.87 -7.28
N GLU A 77 -15.89 -2.38 -8.33
CA GLU A 77 -14.70 -3.24 -8.20
C GLU A 77 -13.55 -2.55 -7.43
N ILE A 78 -13.25 -1.29 -7.78
CA ILE A 78 -12.19 -0.51 -7.13
C ILE A 78 -12.53 -0.28 -5.65
N LEU A 79 -13.79 0.04 -5.34
CA LEU A 79 -14.25 0.19 -3.96
C LEU A 79 -14.11 -1.11 -3.17
N GLN A 80 -14.49 -2.24 -3.75
CA GLN A 80 -14.37 -3.53 -3.10
C GLN A 80 -12.90 -3.86 -2.78
N SER A 81 -11.99 -3.65 -3.74
CA SER A 81 -10.55 -3.83 -3.51
C SER A 81 -9.99 -2.89 -2.44
N ALA A 82 -10.56 -1.69 -2.29
CA ALA A 82 -10.15 -0.74 -1.25
C ALA A 82 -10.45 -1.23 0.17
N LEU A 83 -11.54 -1.99 0.34
CA LEU A 83 -11.99 -2.51 1.64
C LEU A 83 -11.16 -3.70 2.14
N GLU A 84 -10.41 -4.33 1.24
CA GLU A 84 -9.58 -5.52 1.53
C GLU A 84 -8.14 -5.17 1.90
N LEU A 85 -7.77 -3.87 1.91
CA LEU A 85 -6.47 -3.34 2.32
C LEU A 85 -6.35 -3.15 3.84
#